data_AF-A0A921IL81-F1
#
_entry.id   AF-A0A921IL81-F1
#
_cell.length_a   1.000
_cell.length_b   1.000
_cell.length_c   1.000
_cell.angle_alpha   90.00
_cell.angle_beta   90.00
_cell.angle_gamma   90.00
#
_symmetry.space_group_name_H-M   'P 1'
#
loop_
_entity.id
_entity.type
_entity.pdbx_description
1 polymer ?
#
loop_
_entity_poly.entity_id
_entity_poly.type
_entity_poly.pdbx_seq_one_letter_code
_entity_poly.pdbx_strand_id
1 'polypeptide(L)'
;MEWNKAGIPHKGWSCVDVEDIAEYFDDAEEIEYEQCEMCGRERIRFVHIMRHPDYPDELRVGCVCAEKMSDDYVNPRRAEDTLKKRAV
;
A
#
# COMPACT_ATOMS: atom_id res chain seq x y z
N MET A 1 17.14 -3.09 -6.58
CA MET A 1 16.14 -3.33 -5.52
C MET A 1 16.01 -2.01 -4.78
N GLU A 2 15.03 -1.15 -5.06
CA GLU A 2 14.99 0.20 -4.45
C GLU A 2 14.27 0.16 -3.09
N TRP A 3 14.97 -0.32 -2.08
CA TRP A 3 14.76 0.01 -0.67
C TRP A 3 16.04 0.78 -0.27
N ASN A 4 15.97 1.78 0.61
CA ASN A 4 16.96 2.87 0.80
C ASN A 4 16.71 4.14 -0.03
N LYS A 5 15.47 4.62 -0.12
CA LYS A 5 15.23 5.99 -0.59
C LYS A 5 15.69 6.97 0.50
N ALA A 6 16.59 7.87 0.14
CA ALA A 6 17.10 8.87 1.07
C ALA A 6 15.95 9.76 1.59
N GLY A 7 15.88 9.97 2.90
CA GLY A 7 14.85 10.79 3.53
C GLY A 7 13.54 10.07 3.85
N ILE A 8 13.38 8.78 3.48
CA ILE A 8 12.19 7.99 3.82
C ILE A 8 12.53 7.00 4.94
N PRO A 9 11.87 7.08 6.12
CA PRO A 9 12.01 6.07 7.17
C PRO A 9 11.67 4.67 6.65
N HIS A 10 12.37 3.63 7.11
CA HIS A 10 12.08 2.25 6.66
C HIS A 10 11.15 1.48 7.61
N LYS A 11 10.94 1.99 8.82
CA LYS A 11 10.21 1.36 9.92
C LYS A 11 9.45 2.43 10.69
N GLY A 12 8.50 2.03 11.54
CA GLY A 12 7.71 2.94 12.38
C GLY A 12 6.49 3.54 11.68
N TRP A 13 6.12 3.00 10.53
CA TRP A 13 4.93 3.44 9.80
C TRP A 13 3.67 2.82 10.36
N SER A 14 2.57 3.53 10.27
CA SER A 14 1.23 3.00 10.55
C SER A 14 0.45 2.91 9.24
N CYS A 15 -0.16 1.75 8.99
CA CYS A 15 -1.16 1.61 7.93
C CYS A 15 -2.45 2.26 8.44
N VAL A 16 -2.85 3.36 7.83
CA VAL A 16 -4.02 4.15 8.25
C VAL A 16 -5.26 3.82 7.42
N ASP A 17 -5.07 3.32 6.19
CA ASP A 17 -6.17 2.88 5.32
C ASP A 17 -5.69 1.87 4.28
N VAL A 18 -6.65 1.15 3.67
CA VAL A 18 -6.44 0.31 2.49
C VAL A 18 -7.54 0.59 1.47
N GLU A 19 -7.16 0.96 0.26
CA GLU A 19 -8.08 1.31 -0.82
C GLU A 19 -8.03 0.23 -1.91
N ASP A 20 -9.17 -0.15 -2.49
CA ASP A 20 -9.21 -0.89 -3.76
C ASP A 20 -9.39 0.09 -4.92
N ILE A 21 -8.31 0.42 -5.63
CA ILE A 21 -8.39 1.42 -6.71
C ILE A 21 -9.27 0.98 -7.87
N ALA A 22 -9.60 -0.31 -7.98
CA ALA A 22 -10.55 -0.78 -8.98
C ALA A 22 -11.96 -0.22 -8.77
N GLU A 23 -12.32 0.16 -7.53
CA GLU A 23 -13.62 0.78 -7.23
C GLU A 23 -13.79 2.16 -7.90
N TYR A 24 -12.71 2.75 -8.40
CA TYR A 24 -12.73 4.03 -9.11
C TYR A 24 -12.90 3.88 -10.63
N PHE A 25 -12.88 2.65 -11.17
CA PHE A 25 -13.01 2.37 -12.61
C PHE A 25 -14.33 1.64 -12.88
N ASP A 26 -14.94 1.94 -14.03
CA ASP A 26 -16.12 1.20 -14.50
C ASP A 26 -15.73 -0.20 -15.03
N ASP A 27 -16.67 -1.15 -15.04
CA ASP A 27 -16.46 -2.55 -15.46
C ASP A 27 -15.88 -2.72 -16.88
N ALA A 28 -16.00 -1.69 -17.72
CA ALA A 28 -15.51 -1.68 -19.10
C ALA A 28 -14.09 -1.10 -19.25
N GLU A 29 -13.53 -0.50 -18.19
CA GLU A 29 -12.23 0.15 -18.20
C GLU A 29 -11.11 -0.75 -17.65
N GLU A 30 -9.91 -0.62 -18.21
CA GLU A 30 -8.73 -1.30 -17.67
C GLU A 30 -8.29 -0.58 -16.38
N ILE A 31 -8.19 -1.33 -15.28
CA ILE A 31 -7.71 -0.79 -14.00
C ILE A 31 -6.26 -0.31 -14.15
N GLU A 32 -6.03 0.98 -13.92
CA GLU A 32 -4.69 1.55 -13.87
C GLU A 32 -4.04 1.27 -12.51
N TYR A 33 -3.28 0.16 -12.44
CA TYR A 33 -2.53 -0.20 -11.24
C TYR A 33 -1.52 0.87 -10.83
N GLU A 34 -1.50 1.24 -9.56
CA GLU A 34 -0.47 2.12 -9.00
C GLU A 34 0.88 1.40 -8.86
N GLN A 35 1.97 2.16 -8.79
CA GLN A 35 3.30 1.62 -8.49
C GLN A 35 3.62 1.86 -7.02
N CYS A 36 4.05 0.81 -6.31
CA CYS A 36 4.43 0.93 -4.90
C CYS A 36 5.52 1.99 -4.69
N GLU A 37 5.21 3.06 -3.95
CA GLU A 37 6.10 4.19 -3.76
C GLU A 37 7.36 3.86 -2.95
N MET A 38 7.33 2.78 -2.16
CA MET A 38 8.49 2.33 -1.42
C MET A 38 9.46 1.53 -2.29
N CYS A 39 9.01 0.48 -2.98
CA CYS A 39 9.89 -0.47 -3.68
C CYS A 39 10.02 -0.24 -5.19
N GLY A 40 9.13 0.56 -5.78
CA GLY A 40 9.06 0.91 -7.20
C GLY A 40 8.77 -0.26 -8.15
N ARG A 41 8.39 -1.44 -7.64
CA ARG A 41 8.34 -2.67 -8.45
C ARG A 41 7.00 -3.37 -8.49
N GLU A 42 6.19 -3.23 -7.46
CA GLU A 42 4.87 -3.86 -7.42
C GLU A 42 3.86 -2.95 -8.13
N ARG A 43 3.06 -3.54 -9.03
CA ARG A 43 1.81 -2.95 -9.52
C ARG A 43 0.72 -3.31 -8.51
N ILE A 44 0.09 -2.32 -7.91
CA ILE A 44 -0.78 -2.48 -6.75
C ILE A 44 -2.21 -2.04 -7.09
N ARG A 45 -3.18 -2.90 -6.79
CA ARG A 45 -4.62 -2.60 -6.84
C ARG A 45 -5.14 -2.23 -5.46
N PHE A 46 -4.76 -3.03 -4.46
CA PHE A 46 -5.05 -2.75 -3.07
C PHE A 46 -3.91 -1.90 -2.51
N VAL A 47 -4.15 -0.61 -2.36
CA VAL A 47 -3.15 0.38 -1.96
C VAL A 47 -3.22 0.55 -0.45
N HIS A 48 -2.09 0.32 0.23
CA HIS A 48 -1.96 0.56 1.67
C HIS A 48 -1.45 1.99 1.87
N ILE A 49 -2.24 2.80 2.57
CA ILE A 49 -1.89 4.18 2.90
C ILE A 49 -1.10 4.17 4.20
N MET A 50 0.16 4.57 4.11
CA MET A 50 1.14 4.51 5.20
C MET A 50 1.49 5.92 5.68
N ARG A 51 1.46 6.12 6.99
CA ARG A 51 1.87 7.37 7.63
C ARG A 51 2.98 7.14 8.64
N HIS A 52 3.96 8.05 8.69
CA HIS A 52 5.03 8.05 9.68
C HIS A 52 5.03 9.38 10.45
N PRO A 53 5.27 9.39 11.77
CA PRO A 53 5.32 10.64 12.53
C PRO A 53 6.41 11.62 12.04
N ASP A 54 7.54 11.09 11.59
CA ASP A 54 8.68 11.88 11.07
C ASP A 54 8.69 12.04 9.55
N TYR A 55 7.61 11.72 8.85
CA TYR A 55 7.50 11.92 7.40
C TYR A 55 6.18 12.67 7.10
N PRO A 56 6.23 13.84 6.43
CA PRO A 56 5.07 14.72 6.32
C PRO A 56 3.97 14.18 5.42
N ASP A 57 4.34 13.41 4.39
CA ASP A 57 3.43 12.89 3.38
C ASP A 57 2.99 11.46 3.69
N GLU A 58 1.90 11.03 3.08
CA GLU A 58 1.49 9.62 3.11
C GLU A 58 2.19 8.87 1.97
N LEU A 59 2.48 7.58 2.19
CA LEU A 59 3.01 6.72 1.14
C LEU A 59 1.98 5.65 0.77
N ARG A 60 1.79 5.49 -0.53
CA ARG A 60 0.92 4.51 -1.18
C ARG A 60 1.77 3.30 -1.59
N VAL A 61 1.60 2.20 -0.86
CA VAL A 61 2.47 1.02 -1.01
C VAL A 61 1.69 -0.28 -1.14
N GLY A 62 2.37 -1.30 -1.65
CA GLY A 62 1.84 -2.66 -1.65
C GLY A 62 1.91 -3.32 -0.29
N CYS A 63 1.10 -4.36 -0.10
CA CYS A 63 0.98 -5.11 1.16
C CYS A 63 2.32 -5.53 1.77
N VAL A 64 3.23 -6.07 0.97
CA VAL A 64 4.54 -6.55 1.45
C VAL A 64 5.40 -5.40 1.97
N CYS A 65 5.31 -4.22 1.36
CA CYS A 65 6.01 -3.04 1.84
C CYS A 65 5.34 -2.47 3.10
N ALA A 66 4.01 -2.43 3.15
CA ALA A 66 3.27 -2.03 4.34
C ALA A 66 3.65 -2.88 5.55
N GLU A 67 3.62 -4.21 5.44
CA GLU A 67 4.01 -5.16 6.49
C GLU A 67 5.43 -4.89 7.01
N LYS A 68 6.37 -4.67 6.10
CA LYS A 68 7.76 -4.38 6.49
C LYS A 68 7.90 -3.00 7.11
N MET A 69 7.19 -1.99 6.63
CA MET A 69 7.30 -0.61 7.12
C MET A 69 6.66 -0.42 8.49
N SER A 70 5.57 -1.14 8.78
CA SER A 70 4.92 -1.13 10.09
C SER A 70 5.48 -2.13 11.09
N ASP A 71 6.24 -3.12 10.61
CA ASP A 71 6.62 -4.31 11.37
C ASP A 71 5.41 -5.15 11.83
N ASP A 72 4.29 -5.02 11.10
CA ASP A 72 3.06 -5.75 11.30
C ASP A 72 2.77 -6.65 10.09
N TYR A 73 3.08 -7.94 10.22
CA TYR A 73 2.93 -8.92 9.14
C TYR A 73 1.53 -9.55 9.08
N VAL A 74 0.56 -9.02 9.84
CA VAL A 74 -0.77 -9.62 9.99
C VAL A 74 -1.87 -8.66 9.59
N ASN A 75 -1.90 -7.45 10.15
CA ASN A 75 -3.04 -6.54 9.94
C ASN A 75 -3.12 -5.98 8.51
N PRO A 76 -2.03 -5.55 7.85
CA PRO A 76 -2.09 -5.13 6.45
C PRO A 76 -2.70 -6.23 5.56
N ARG A 77 -2.21 -7.47 5.69
CA ARG A 77 -2.74 -8.60 4.92
C ARG A 77 -4.24 -8.82 5.16
N ARG A 78 -4.67 -8.78 6.43
CA ARG A 78 -6.07 -8.97 6.80
C ARG A 78 -6.99 -7.88 6.26
N ALA A 79 -6.54 -6.63 6.26
CA ALA A 79 -7.29 -5.50 5.71
C ALA A 79 -7.50 -5.69 4.20
N GLU A 80 -6.44 -5.99 3.46
CA GLU A 80 -6.53 -6.28 2.03
C GLU A 80 -7.41 -7.50 1.71
N ASP A 81 -7.25 -8.61 2.46
CA ASP A 81 -8.09 -9.81 2.25
C ASP A 81 -9.57 -9.55 2.51
N THR A 82 -9.90 -8.57 3.36
CA THR A 82 -11.28 -8.15 3.59
C THR A 82 -11.85 -7.42 2.37
N LEU A 83 -11.07 -6.57 1.72
CA LEU A 83 -11.47 -5.88 0.48
C LEU A 83 -11.58 -6.85 -0.68
N LYS A 84 -10.61 -7.75 -0.84
CA LYS A 84 -10.64 -8.80 -1.87
C LYS A 84 -11.92 -9.63 -1.83
N LYS A 85 -12.46 -9.91 -0.64
CA LYS A 85 -13.71 -10.67 -0.47
C LYS A 85 -14.96 -9.87 -0.83
N ARG A 86 -14.90 -8.54 -0.80
CA ARG A 86 -16.00 -7.65 -1.18
C ARG A 86 -16.03 -7.39 -2.68
N ALA A 87 -14.87 -7.43 -3.32
CA ALA A 87 -14.70 -7.29 -4.76
C ALA A 87 -15.04 -8.56 -5.58
N VAL A 88 -15.77 -9.54 -5.00
CA VAL A 88 -16.19 -10.81 -5.64
C VAL A 88 -17.68 -10.80 -5.93
#